data_AF-G8JM96-F1
#
_entry.id   AF-G8JM96-F1
#
_cell.length_a   1.000
_cell.length_b   1.000
_cell.length_c   1.000
_cell.angle_alpha   90.00
_cell.angle_beta   90.00
_cell.angle_gamma   90.00
#
_symmetry.space_group_name_H-M   'P 1'
#
loop_
_entity.id
_entity.type
_entity.pdbx_description
1 polymer ?
#
loop_
_entity_poly.entity_id
_entity_poly.type
_entity_poly.pdbx_seq_one_letter_code
_entity_poly.pdbx_strand_id
1 'polypeptide(L)'
;MKYPTQMSCMEAFDQLTECYSIGGLVRHYYRFGELNSCAKEMEKLKFCLMYGSDPIKVQKWYRDEVETNRRTKGTSDDIWKVRS
;
A
#
# COMPACT_ATOMS: atom_id res chain seq x y z
N MET A 1 -18.66 -4.53 3.21
CA MET A 1 -17.26 -4.98 3.42
C MET A 1 -16.85 -4.64 4.85
N LYS A 2 -16.26 -5.59 5.58
CA LYS A 2 -15.74 -5.38 6.94
C LYS A 2 -14.25 -5.05 6.82
N TYR A 3 -13.83 -3.92 7.38
CA TYR A 3 -12.44 -3.47 7.37
C TYR A 3 -11.75 -3.78 8.71
N PRO A 4 -10.43 -4.06 8.70
CA PRO A 4 -9.70 -4.32 9.93
C PRO A 4 -9.64 -3.06 10.81
N THR A 5 -9.64 -3.28 12.12
CA THR A 5 -9.63 -2.23 13.17
C THR A 5 -8.25 -2.01 13.78
N GLN A 6 -7.27 -2.85 13.43
CA GLN A 6 -5.91 -2.80 13.94
C GLN A 6 -4.92 -2.70 12.79
N MET A 7 -3.78 -2.07 13.07
CA MET A 7 -2.68 -1.92 12.13
C MET A 7 -1.36 -2.16 12.87
N SER A 8 -0.49 -3.00 12.31
CA SER A 8 0.85 -3.24 12.85
C SER A 8 1.83 -2.21 12.31
N CYS A 9 2.41 -1.40 13.18
CA CYS A 9 3.40 -0.41 12.76
C CYS A 9 4.76 -1.05 12.43
N MET A 10 5.05 -2.22 13.01
CA MET A 10 6.21 -3.02 12.63
C MET A 10 6.08 -3.50 11.18
N GLU A 11 4.90 -4.03 10.81
CA GLU A 11 4.65 -4.47 9.45
C GLU A 11 4.70 -3.30 8.45
N ALA A 12 4.18 -2.13 8.82
CA ALA A 12 4.28 -0.92 7.99
C ALA A 12 5.74 -0.45 7.82
N PHE A 13 6.57 -0.62 8.84
CA PHE A 13 8.00 -0.32 8.77
C PHE A 13 8.75 -1.32 7.88
N ASP A 14 8.46 -2.62 8.02
CA ASP A 14 9.06 -3.67 7.19
C ASP A 14 8.75 -3.42 5.71
N GLN A 15 7.52 -3.05 5.38
CA GLN A 15 7.12 -2.68 4.00
C GLN A 15 7.88 -1.46 3.47
N LEU A 16 8.11 -0.45 4.31
CA LEU A 16 8.88 0.73 3.92
C LEU A 16 10.35 0.38 3.66
N THR A 17 10.96 -0.40 4.55
CA THR A 17 12.36 -0.81 4.41
C THR A 17 12.57 -1.72 3.22
N GLU A 18 11.63 -2.62 2.93
CA GLU A 18 11.62 -3.44 1.73
C GLU A 18 11.55 -2.57 0.46
N CYS A 19 10.71 -1.53 0.45
CA CYS A 19 10.60 -0.61 -0.68
C CYS A 19 11.93 0.12 -0.97
N TYR A 20 12.62 0.59 0.08
CA TYR A 20 13.93 1.24 -0.05
C TYR A 20 15.10 0.27 -0.22
N SER A 21 14.86 -1.03 -0.11
CA SER A 21 15.92 -2.01 -0.32
C SER A 21 16.52 -1.87 -1.72
N ILE A 22 17.83 -2.14 -1.84
CA ILE A 22 18.54 -2.07 -3.12
C ILE A 22 17.86 -2.96 -4.16
N GLY A 23 17.41 -4.16 -3.76
CA GLY A 23 16.68 -5.06 -4.65
C GLY A 23 15.36 -4.48 -5.15
N GLY A 24 14.59 -3.84 -4.26
CA GLY A 24 13.34 -3.15 -4.62
C GLY A 24 13.58 -2.00 -5.60
N LEU A 25 14.56 -1.15 -5.32
CA LEU A 25 14.92 -0.01 -6.16
C LEU A 25 15.41 -0.43 -7.54
N VAL A 26 16.31 -1.43 -7.63
CA VAL A 26 16.81 -1.96 -8.91
C VAL A 26 15.68 -2.55 -9.75
N ARG A 27 14.78 -3.33 -9.14
CA ARG A 27 13.65 -3.95 -9.85
C ARG A 27 12.68 -2.89 -10.39
N HIS A 28 12.40 -1.85 -9.60
CA HIS A 28 11.54 -0.75 -10.02
C HIS A 28 12.17 0.03 -11.17
N TYR A 29 13.45 0.38 -11.04
CA TYR A 29 14.21 1.09 -12.06
C TYR A 29 14.28 0.30 -13.36
N TYR A 30 14.53 -1.01 -13.31
CA TYR A 30 14.53 -1.87 -14.49
C TYR A 30 13.19 -1.85 -15.25
N ARG A 31 12.07 -1.77 -14.53
CA ARG A 31 10.73 -1.83 -15.12
C ARG A 31 10.22 -0.48 -15.63
N PHE A 32 10.49 0.59 -14.90
CA PHE A 32 9.88 1.91 -15.13
C PHE A 32 10.88 3.00 -15.52
N GLY A 33 12.19 2.75 -15.40
CA GLY A 33 13.24 3.72 -15.71
C GLY A 33 13.47 4.77 -14.62
N GLU A 34 12.82 4.63 -13.46
CA GLU A 34 12.91 5.57 -12.34
C GLU A 34 13.00 4.85 -10.99
N LEU A 35 13.57 5.54 -10.00
CA LEU A 35 13.58 5.04 -8.62
C LEU A 35 12.19 5.18 -8.02
N ASN A 36 11.77 4.18 -7.23
CA ASN A 36 10.50 4.25 -6.53
C ASN A 36 10.57 5.33 -5.43
N SER A 37 9.50 6.11 -5.27
CA SER A 37 9.42 7.14 -4.23
C SER A 37 9.06 6.58 -2.85
N CYS A 38 8.52 5.36 -2.77
CA CYS A 38 8.05 4.70 -1.53
C CYS A 38 7.10 5.56 -0.70
N ALA A 39 6.44 6.54 -1.34
CA ALA A 39 5.63 7.54 -0.65
C ALA A 39 4.43 6.90 0.07
N LYS A 40 3.85 5.85 -0.53
CA LYS A 40 2.69 5.15 0.01
C LYS A 40 3.04 4.37 1.29
N GLU A 41 4.13 3.62 1.27
CA GLU A 41 4.62 2.85 2.41
C GLU A 41 5.01 3.81 3.55
N MET A 42 5.61 4.95 3.21
CA MET A 42 5.96 5.98 4.19
C MET A 42 4.72 6.63 4.81
N GLU A 43 3.69 6.91 4.02
CA GLU A 43 2.41 7.42 4.51
C GLU A 43 1.72 6.43 5.44
N LYS A 44 1.73 5.13 5.09
CA LYS A 44 1.17 4.06 5.93
C LYS A 44 1.90 3.98 7.28
N LEU A 45 3.23 4.04 7.29
CA LEU A 45 4.01 4.04 8.53
C LEU A 45 3.67 5.28 9.38
N LYS A 46 3.66 6.47 8.79
CA LYS A 46 3.28 7.72 9.49
C LYS A 46 1.87 7.63 10.09
N PHE A 47 0.91 7.15 9.30
CA PHE A 47 -0.45 6.95 9.75
C PHE A 47 -0.52 5.98 10.94
N CYS A 48 0.17 4.85 10.86
CA CYS A 48 0.19 3.88 11.95
C CYS A 48 0.77 4.48 13.24
N LEU A 49 1.90 5.19 13.15
CA LEU A 49 2.53 5.83 14.31
C LEU A 49 1.62 6.88 14.96
N MET A 50 0.82 7.61 14.19
CA MET A 50 -0.07 8.65 14.72
C MET A 50 -1.44 8.13 15.17
N TYR A 51 -1.99 7.14 14.48
CA TYR A 51 -3.41 6.76 14.59
C TYR A 51 -3.65 5.25 14.66
N GLY A 52 -2.61 4.42 14.75
CA GLY A 52 -2.74 2.96 14.74
C GLY A 52 -3.53 2.37 15.92
N SER A 53 -3.68 3.12 17.01
CA SER A 53 -4.50 2.75 18.16
C SER A 53 -5.98 3.16 18.03
N ASP A 54 -6.35 3.97 17.03
CA ASP A 54 -7.72 4.42 16.78
C ASP A 54 -8.41 3.50 15.74
N PRO A 55 -9.32 2.62 16.18
CA PRO A 55 -9.91 1.62 15.30
C PRO A 55 -10.80 2.23 14.21
N ILE A 56 -11.39 3.41 14.45
CA ILE A 56 -12.26 4.09 13.48
C ILE A 56 -11.39 4.66 12.36
N LYS A 57 -10.29 5.33 12.71
CA LYS A 57 -9.35 5.86 11.73
C LYS A 57 -8.69 4.74 10.93
N VAL A 58 -8.28 3.65 11.59
CA VAL A 58 -7.69 2.49 10.92
C VAL A 58 -8.69 1.89 9.92
N GLN A 59 -9.94 1.67 10.31
CA GLN A 59 -10.96 1.19 9.36
C GLN A 59 -11.17 2.14 8.19
N LYS A 60 -11.16 3.45 8.45
CA LYS A 60 -11.29 4.47 7.40
C LYS A 60 -10.11 4.40 6.42
N TRP A 61 -8.88 4.31 6.92
CA TRP A 61 -7.68 4.13 6.09
C TRP A 61 -7.82 2.97 5.11
N TYR A 62 -8.19 1.78 5.61
CA TYR A 62 -8.35 0.60 4.76
C TYR A 62 -9.50 0.73 3.76
N ARG A 63 -10.59 1.41 4.14
CA ARG A 63 -11.68 1.71 3.20
C ARG A 63 -11.20 2.61 2.06
N ASP A 64 -10.55 3.72 2.39
CA ASP A 64 -10.07 4.71 1.43
C ASP A 64 -9.03 4.08 0.49
N GLU A 65 -8.20 3.18 1.01
CA GLU A 65 -7.22 2.45 0.21
C GLU A 65 -7.84 1.45 -0.76
N VAL A 66 -8.88 0.71 -0.36
CA VAL A 66 -9.64 -0.15 -1.29
C VAL A 66 -10.29 0.68 -2.39
N GLU A 67 -10.87 1.82 -2.05
CA GLU A 67 -11.53 2.70 -3.03
C GLU A 67 -10.52 3.34 -4.00
N THR A 68 -9.36 3.75 -3.50
CA THR A 68 -8.26 4.26 -4.32
C THR A 68 -7.73 3.19 -5.27
N ASN A 69 -7.54 1.96 -4.79
CA ASN A 69 -7.12 0.83 -5.64
C ASN A 69 -8.14 0.52 -6.73
N ARG A 70 -9.45 0.55 -6.42
CA ARG A 70 -10.52 0.36 -7.42
C ARG A 70 -10.46 1.42 -8.52
N ARG A 71 -10.23 2.69 -8.16
CA ARG A 71 -10.11 3.79 -9.13
C ARG A 71 -8.86 3.69 -10.00
N THR A 72 -7.74 3.25 -9.45
CA THR A 72 -6.42 3.33 -10.12
C THR A 72 -6.02 2.06 -10.86
N LYS A 73 -6.38 0.89 -10.33
CA LYS A 73 -5.92 -0.42 -10.85
C LYS A 73 -7.03 -1.23 -11.52
N GLY A 74 -8.28 -0.75 -11.50
CA GLY A 74 -9.44 -1.51 -11.93
C GLY A 74 -9.81 -2.63 -10.95
N THR A 75 -10.80 -3.45 -11.30
CA THR A 75 -11.18 -4.63 -10.51
C THR A 75 -10.32 -5.84 -10.90
N SER A 76 -10.13 -6.79 -9.98
CA SER A 76 -9.40 -8.03 -10.29
C SER A 76 -10.02 -8.83 -11.45
N ASP A 77 -11.32 -8.62 -11.73
CA ASP A 77 -12.01 -9.25 -12.86
C ASP A 77 -11.55 -8.73 -14.23
N ASP A 78 -10.98 -7.52 -14.31
CA ASP A 78 -10.50 -6.95 -15.58
C ASP A 78 -9.26 -7.67 -16.12
N ILE A 79 -8.44 -8.25 -15.25
CA ILE A 79 -7.23 -9.01 -15.65
C ILE A 79 -7.61 -10.24 -16.48
N TRP A 80 -8.77 -10.85 -16.21
CA TRP A 80 -9.20 -12.08 -16.88
C TRP A 80 -9.80 -11.84 -18.27
N LYS A 81 -10.34 -10.64 -18.55
CA LYS A 81 -10.87 -10.29 -19.89
C LYS A 81 -9.78 -10.07 -20.94
N VAL A 82 -8.56 -9.71 -20.52
CA VAL A 82 -7.42 -9.49 -21.43
C VAL A 82 -6.80 -10.81 -21.89
N ARG A 83 -7.17 -11.95 -21.28
CA ARG A 83 -6.60 -13.28 -21.57
C ARG A 83 -7.57 -14.23 -22.29
N SER A 84 -8.76 -13.77 -22.67
CA SER A 84 -9.79 -14.53 -23.39
C SER A 84 -9.96 -14.08 -24.83
#